data_AF-A0A5D0RSU7-F1
#
_entry.id   AF-A0A5D0RSU7-F1
#
_cell.length_a   1.000
_cell.length_b   1.000
_cell.length_c   1.000
_cell.angle_alpha   90.00
_cell.angle_beta   90.00
_cell.angle_gamma   90.00
#
_symmetry.space_group_name_H-M   'P 1'
#
loop_
_entity.id
_entity.type
_entity.pdbx_description
1 polymer ?
#
loop_
_entity_poly.entity_id
_entity_poly.type
_entity_poly.pdbx_seq_one_letter_code
_entity_poly.pdbx_strand_id
1 'polypeptide(L)' 'MENLEDKKKVINRLKRAEGQLRGLQRMIEEDRTCTDILTQVSAVISALSKISEMIAKTYAKKCVLEIN' A
#
# COMPACT_ATOMS: atom_id res chain seq x y z
N MET A 1 -10.65 -12.36 -2.35
CA MET A 1 -9.37 -12.94 -1.91
C MET A 1 -9.68 -14.20 -1.11
N GLU A 2 -9.49 -15.38 -1.69
CA GLU A 2 -9.87 -16.67 -1.07
C GLU A 2 -8.77 -17.22 -0.14
N ASN A 3 -7.51 -16.81 -0.36
CA ASN A 3 -6.39 -17.21 0.49
C ASN A 3 -6.21 -16.26 1.70
N LEU A 4 -6.31 -16.82 2.91
CA LEU A 4 -6.13 -16.10 4.18
C LEU A 4 -4.72 -15.51 4.32
N GLU A 5 -3.70 -16.18 3.79
CA GLU A 5 -2.30 -15.72 3.82
C GLU A 5 -2.12 -14.45 2.98
N ASP A 6 -2.69 -14.42 1.77
CA ASP A 6 -2.65 -13.25 0.89
C ASP A 6 -3.43 -12.08 1.49
N LYS A 7 -4.58 -12.36 2.12
CA LYS A 7 -5.36 -11.36 2.86
C LYS A 7 -4.53 -10.74 3.99
N LYS A 8 -3.87 -11.57 4.83
CA LYS A 8 -2.98 -11.10 5.91
C LYS A 8 -1.85 -10.21 5.37
N LYS A 9 -1.21 -10.62 4.27
CA LYS A 9 -0.13 -9.84 3.63
C LYS A 9 -0.61 -8.47 3.15
N VAL A 10 -1.77 -8.40 2.49
CA VAL A 10 -2.36 -7.14 2.04
C VAL A 10 -2.70 -6.24 3.23
N ILE A 11 -3.36 -6.78 4.27
CA ILE A 11 -3.69 -6.02 5.49
C ILE A 11 -2.44 -5.49 6.18
N ASN A 12 -1.38 -6.30 6.30
CA ASN A 12 -0.13 -5.85 6.91
C ASN A 12 0.58 -4.75 6.09
N ARG A 13 0.38 -4.71 4.78
CA ARG A 13 0.89 -3.62 3.93
C ARG A 13 0.05 -2.35 4.08
N LEU A 14 -1.28 -2.49 4.14
CA LEU A 14 -2.18 -1.37 4.40
C LEU A 14 -1.88 -0.71 5.75
N LYS A 15 -1.69 -1.48 6.83
CA LYS A 15 -1.30 -0.96 8.15
C LYS A 15 0.01 -0.18 8.12
N ARG A 16 0.97 -0.59 7.29
CA ARG A 16 2.23 0.15 7.11
C ARG A 16 2.01 1.46 6.35
N ALA A 17 1.25 1.44 5.26
CA ALA A 17 0.89 2.66 4.52
C ALA A 17 0.11 3.66 5.40
N GLU A 18 -0.79 3.17 6.25
CA GLU A 18 -1.50 3.97 7.25
C GLU A 18 -0.53 4.62 8.26
N GLY A 19 0.48 3.87 8.72
CA GLY A 19 1.56 4.42 9.54
C GLY A 19 2.36 5.53 8.84
N GLN A 20 2.64 5.36 7.55
CA GLN A 20 3.32 6.38 6.73
C GLN A 20 2.45 7.64 6.55
N LEU A 21 1.14 7.48 6.34
CA LEU A 21 0.18 8.58 6.26
C LEU A 21 0.10 9.36 7.58
N ARG A 22 0.05 8.67 8.72
CA ARG A 22 0.14 9.31 10.05
C ARG A 22 1.46 10.06 10.22
N GLY A 23 2.56 9.50 9.71
CA GLY A 23 3.86 10.19 9.69
C GLY A 23 3.82 11.46 8.86
N LEU A 24 3.23 11.41 7.67
CA LEU A 24 3.08 12.57 6.78
C LEU A 24 2.26 13.70 7.43
N GLN A 25 1.18 13.36 8.15
CA GLN A 25 0.40 14.33 8.91
C GLN A 25 1.26 15.07 9.94
N ARG A 26 2.00 14.33 10.78
CA ARG A 26 2.92 14.92 11.76
C ARG A 26 4.00 15.78 11.12
N MET A 27 4.57 15.35 9.99
CA MET A 27 5.58 16.14 9.28
C MET A 27 5.04 17.51 8.85
N ILE A 28 3.76 17.59 8.48
CA ILE A 28 3.11 18.84 8.12
C ILE A 28 2.86 19.68 9.38
N GLU A 29 2.37 19.08 10.46
CA GLU A 29 2.15 19.76 11.76
C GLU A 29 3.45 20.29 12.38
N GLU A 30 4.58 19.64 12.10
CA GLU A 30 5.93 20.01 12.56
C GLU A 30 6.66 20.96 11.59
N ASP A 31 5.99 21.49 10.56
CA ASP A 31 6.56 22.39 9.55
C ASP A 31 7.87 21.85 8.90
N ARG A 32 7.92 20.54 8.62
CA ARG A 32 9.06 19.92 7.93
C ARG A 32 9.26 20.48 6.53
N THR A 33 10.47 20.32 6.00
CA THR A 33 10.82 20.79 4.67
C THR A 33 9.94 20.15 3.58
N CYS A 34 9.63 20.93 2.53
CA CYS A 34 8.87 20.42 1.39
C CYS A 34 9.52 19.18 0.76
N THR A 35 10.85 19.12 0.72
CA THR A 35 11.60 17.97 0.17
C THR A 35 11.38 16.70 0.99
N ASP A 36 11.39 16.79 2.31
CA ASP A 36 11.10 15.64 3.19
C ASP A 36 9.65 15.17 3.02
N ILE A 37 8.72 16.12 2.97
CA ILE A 37 7.29 15.85 2.76
C ILE A 37 7.07 15.13 1.42
N LEU A 38 7.66 15.63 0.32
CA LEU A 38 7.54 15.03 -1.01
C LEU A 38 8.17 13.63 -1.05
N THR A 39 9.27 13.41 -0.33
CA THR A 39 9.89 12.09 -0.19
C THR A 39 8.93 11.12 0.50
N GLN A 40 8.30 11.55 1.60
CA GLN A 40 7.34 10.72 2.32
C GLN A 40 6.07 10.44 1.50
N VAL A 41 5.56 11.43 0.76
CA VAL A 41 4.43 11.25 -0.18
C VAL A 41 4.79 10.19 -1.23
N SER A 42 5.98 10.26 -1.82
CA SER A 42 6.45 9.29 -2.80
C SER A 42 6.53 7.87 -2.23
N ALA A 43 6.92 7.76 -0.95
CA ALA A 43 6.95 6.48 -0.25
C ALA A 43 5.55 5.89 -0.03
N VAL A 44 4.56 6.73 0.32
CA VAL A 44 3.14 6.30 0.45
C VAL A 44 2.59 5.83 -0.89
N ILE A 45 2.79 6.60 -1.97
CA ILE A 45 2.34 6.24 -3.32
C ILE A 45 2.95 4.89 -3.73
N SER A 46 4.25 4.71 -3.54
CA SER A 46 4.95 3.46 -3.87
C SER A 46 4.40 2.27 -3.09
N ALA A 47 4.06 2.45 -1.81
CA ALA A 47 3.44 1.41 -1.00
C ALA A 47 2.05 1.02 -1.52
N LEU A 48 1.22 2.01 -1.86
CA LEU A 48 -0.13 1.79 -2.42
C LEU A 48 -0.08 1.13 -3.80
N SER A 49 0.84 1.52 -4.68
CA SER A 49 1.04 0.87 -5.99
C SER A 49 1.36 -0.61 -5.83
N LYS A 50 2.20 -0.98 -4.86
CA LYS A 50 2.52 -2.39 -4.58
C LYS A 50 1.35 -3.17 -4.00
N ILE A 51 0.52 -2.54 -3.18
CA ILE A 51 -0.73 -3.15 -2.68
C ILE A 51 -1.69 -3.41 -3.85
N SER A 52 -1.86 -2.43 -4.74
CA SER A 52 -2.69 -2.56 -5.94
C SER A 52 -2.21 -3.70 -6.84
N GLU A 53 -0.90 -3.78 -7.10
CA GLU A 53 -0.30 -4.88 -7.89
C GLU A 53 -0.58 -6.26 -7.27
N MET A 54 -0.50 -6.39 -5.94
CA MET A 54 -0.80 -7.66 -5.25
C MET A 54 -2.27 -8.06 -5.37
N ILE A 55 -3.17 -7.10 -5.22
CA ILE A 55 -4.61 -7.32 -5.35
C ILE A 55 -4.93 -7.72 -6.80
N ALA A 56 -4.43 -6.97 -7.78
CA ALA A 56 -4.62 -7.25 -9.20
C ALA A 56 -4.10 -8.65 -9.59
N LYS A 57 -2.91 -9.05 -9.11
CA LYS A 57 -2.38 -10.41 -9.33
C LYS A 57 -3.27 -11.49 -8.74
N THR A 58 -3.87 -11.23 -7.59
CA THR A 58 -4.80 -12.18 -6.95
C THR A 58 -6.07 -12.35 -7.80
N TYR A 59 -6.62 -11.26 -8.31
CA TYR A 59 -7.77 -11.31 -9.23
C TYR A 59 -7.41 -11.98 -10.56
N ALA A 60 -6.29 -11.63 -11.18
CA ALA A 60 -5.85 -12.21 -12.44
C ALA A 60 -5.64 -13.72 -12.34
N LYS A 61 -5.04 -14.21 -11.24
CA LYS A 61 -4.93 -15.65 -10.97
C LYS A 61 -6.29 -16.33 -10.91
N LYS A 62 -7.27 -15.71 -10.24
CA LYS A 62 -8.62 -16.26 -10.17
C LYS A 62 -9.26 -16.33 -11.56
N CYS A 63 -9.23 -15.25 -12.34
CA CYS A 63 -9.81 -15.23 -13.68
C CYS A 63 -9.13 -16.21 -14.65
N VAL A 64 -7.80 -16.38 -14.56
CA VAL A 64 -7.07 -17.33 -15.43
C VAL A 64 -7.32 -18.79 -15.00
N LEU A 65 -7.47 -19.06 -13.70
CA LEU A 65 -7.78 -20.40 -13.19
C LEU A 65 -9.26 -20.80 -13.39
N GLU A 66 -10.17 -19.83 -13.57
CA GLU A 66 -11.56 -20.08 -13.94
C GLU A 66 -11.75 -20.38 -15.46
N ILE A 67 -10.72 -20.24 -16.30
CA ILE A 67 -10.78 -20.48 -17.76
C ILE A 67 -10.37 -21.94 -18.15
N ASN A 68 -10.21 -22.85 -17.18
CA ASN A 68 -9.99 -24.29 -17.44
C ASN A 68 -11.09 -25.16 -16.84
#